data_AF-A0A850I2R6-F1
#
_entry.id   AF-A0A850I2R6-F1
#
_cell.length_a   1.000
_cell.length_b   1.000
_cell.length_c   1.000
_cell.angle_alpha   90.00
_cell.angle_beta   90.00
_cell.angle_gamma   90.00
#
_symmetry.space_group_name_H-M   'P 1'
#
loop_
_entity.id
_entity.type
_entity.pdbx_description
1 polymer ?
#
loop_
_entity_poly.entity_id
_entity_poly.type
_entity_poly.pdbx_seq_one_letter_code
_entity_poly.pdbx_strand_id
1 'polypeptide(L)'
;MNTPSPWLAKNLADERWFGDGQPNWKYLPSVEKAQIERQQRVRLLKKHGHLELMTVLAACAPGTRCLSGCCPECGRAMQRFVATKASQLLTPYNEYDVASIIGRTQRLQGNLRTLPAAKFRDHLLRTLRRGRAGLALGGIDFSFNEFPATDRLARPIRESAFFWSD
;
A
#
# COMPACT_ATOMS: atom_id res chain seq x y z
N MET A 1 9.10 -15.27 10.59
CA MET A 1 8.20 -15.36 9.42
C MET A 1 6.73 -15.18 9.81
N ASN A 2 6.12 -14.06 9.44
CA ASN A 2 4.66 -13.91 9.57
C ASN A 2 3.98 -14.61 8.41
N THR A 3 3.24 -15.68 8.69
CA THR A 3 2.32 -16.30 7.73
C THR A 3 1.36 -15.23 7.21
N PRO A 4 1.15 -15.11 5.88
CA PRO A 4 0.13 -14.23 5.33
C PRO A 4 -1.21 -14.49 6.01
N SER A 5 -2.02 -13.45 6.24
CA SER A 5 -3.32 -13.67 6.83
C SER A 5 -4.15 -14.62 5.94
N PRO A 6 -4.96 -15.53 6.51
CA PRO A 6 -5.79 -16.43 5.72
C PRO A 6 -6.70 -15.69 4.74
N TRP A 7 -7.16 -14.50 5.14
CA TRP A 7 -7.94 -13.61 4.29
C TRP A 7 -7.13 -13.16 3.06
N LEU A 8 -5.87 -12.74 3.23
CA LEU A 8 -5.04 -12.28 2.12
C LEU A 8 -4.74 -13.43 1.16
N ALA A 9 -4.36 -14.60 1.70
CA ALA A 9 -4.10 -15.80 0.90
C ALA A 9 -5.32 -16.21 0.09
N LYS A 10 -6.52 -16.22 0.69
CA LYS A 10 -7.78 -16.55 -0.01
C LYS A 10 -8.09 -15.56 -1.13
N ASN A 11 -7.96 -14.26 -0.89
CA ASN A 11 -8.38 -13.23 -1.85
C ASN A 11 -7.39 -13.01 -3.00
N LEU A 12 -6.10 -13.29 -2.77
CA LEU A 12 -5.05 -13.22 -3.78
C LEU A 12 -4.61 -14.61 -4.30
N ALA A 13 -5.41 -15.66 -4.07
CA ALA A 13 -5.12 -17.00 -4.59
C ALA A 13 -5.16 -17.08 -6.13
N ASP A 14 -5.91 -16.16 -6.76
CA ASP A 14 -6.09 -16.12 -8.20
C ASP A 14 -4.92 -15.40 -8.89
N GLU A 15 -4.16 -16.14 -9.70
CA GLU A 15 -2.97 -15.61 -10.41
C GLU A 15 -3.31 -14.50 -11.41
N ARG A 16 -4.59 -14.29 -11.77
CA ARG A 16 -4.98 -13.15 -12.63
C ARG A 16 -4.61 -11.79 -12.06
N TRP A 17 -4.54 -11.68 -10.72
CA TRP A 17 -4.12 -10.44 -10.06
C TRP A 17 -2.67 -10.08 -10.35
N PHE A 18 -1.85 -11.07 -10.67
CA PHE A 18 -0.43 -10.91 -10.91
C PHE A 18 -0.10 -10.64 -12.39
N GLY A 19 -1.05 -10.78 -13.32
CA GLY A 19 -0.89 -10.41 -14.74
C GLY A 19 -1.29 -8.96 -15.05
N ASP A 20 -1.10 -8.52 -16.30
CA ASP A 20 -1.41 -7.15 -16.81
C ASP A 20 -2.84 -6.98 -17.37
N GLY A 21 -3.79 -7.84 -16.98
CA GLY A 21 -5.21 -7.70 -17.37
C GLY A 21 -5.89 -6.47 -16.74
N GLN A 22 -7.21 -6.31 -16.88
CA GLN A 22 -7.93 -5.27 -16.13
C GLN A 22 -7.86 -5.50 -14.60
N PRO A 23 -7.88 -4.45 -13.76
CA PRO A 23 -7.96 -3.02 -14.08
C PRO A 23 -6.62 -2.41 -14.49
N ASN A 24 -6.65 -1.44 -15.42
CA ASN A 24 -5.48 -0.69 -15.87
C ASN A 24 -5.62 0.80 -15.59
N TRP A 25 -4.59 1.42 -15.02
CA TRP A 25 -4.51 2.88 -14.83
C TRP A 25 -3.11 3.38 -15.20
N LYS A 26 -3.00 4.67 -15.55
CA LYS A 26 -1.82 5.31 -16.17
C LYS A 26 -0.48 5.01 -15.49
N TYR A 27 -0.49 4.80 -14.17
CA TYR A 27 0.72 4.60 -13.36
C TYR A 27 0.79 3.23 -12.68
N LEU A 28 -0.02 2.26 -13.12
CA LEU A 28 0.10 0.88 -12.62
C LEU A 28 1.42 0.27 -13.11
N PRO A 29 2.30 -0.23 -12.22
CA PRO A 29 3.51 -0.92 -12.65
C PRO A 29 3.18 -2.15 -13.51
N SER A 30 3.90 -2.36 -14.61
CA SER A 30 3.81 -3.61 -15.40
C SER A 30 4.35 -4.80 -14.60
N VAL A 31 4.01 -6.02 -15.03
CA VAL A 31 4.59 -7.25 -14.46
C VAL A 31 6.12 -7.21 -14.52
N GLU A 32 6.68 -6.86 -15.66
CA GLU A 32 8.12 -6.77 -15.87
C GLU A 32 8.77 -5.78 -14.89
N LYS A 33 8.20 -4.57 -14.75
CA LYS A 33 8.71 -3.56 -13.83
C LYS A 33 8.69 -4.05 -12.39
N ALA A 34 7.61 -4.71 -11.97
CA ALA A 34 7.49 -5.27 -10.63
C ALA A 34 8.51 -6.40 -10.37
N GLN A 35 8.80 -7.24 -11.37
CA GLN A 35 9.83 -8.28 -11.28
C GLN A 35 11.23 -7.68 -11.15
N ILE A 36 11.57 -6.68 -11.98
CA ILE A 36 12.86 -5.97 -11.92
C ILE A 36 13.01 -5.31 -10.55
N GLU A 37 11.99 -4.61 -10.06
CA GLU A 37 12.03 -3.95 -8.76
C GLU A 37 12.19 -4.97 -7.61
N ARG A 38 11.53 -6.13 -7.70
CA ARG A 38 11.72 -7.20 -6.71
C ARG A 38 13.17 -7.69 -6.69
N GLN A 39 13.78 -7.91 -7.85
CA GLN A 39 15.19 -8.32 -7.94
C GLN A 39 16.13 -7.25 -7.37
N GLN A 40 15.86 -5.97 -7.64
CA GLN A 40 16.61 -4.85 -7.05
C GLN A 40 16.48 -4.83 -5.53
N ARG A 41 15.26 -5.00 -4.99
CA ARG A 41 15.02 -5.10 -3.53
C ARG A 41 15.74 -6.29 -2.91
N VAL A 42 15.75 -7.46 -3.55
CA VAL A 42 16.51 -8.63 -3.10
C VAL A 42 18.00 -8.30 -2.98
N ARG A 43 18.59 -7.63 -4.00
CA ARG A 43 20.00 -7.20 -3.97
C ARG A 43 20.27 -6.20 -2.85
N LEU A 44 19.39 -5.22 -2.65
CA LEU A 44 19.50 -4.24 -1.57
C LEU A 44 19.41 -4.90 -0.19
N LEU A 45 18.41 -5.76 0.04
CA LEU A 45 18.25 -6.47 1.30
C LEU A 45 19.44 -7.36 1.61
N LYS A 46 20.03 -8.01 0.60
CA LYS A 46 21.28 -8.77 0.74
C LYS A 46 22.43 -7.84 1.17
N LYS A 47 22.59 -6.71 0.49
CA LYS A 47 23.64 -5.71 0.79
C LYS A 47 23.54 -5.16 2.22
N HIS A 48 22.33 -4.99 2.74
CA HIS A 48 22.06 -4.43 4.07
C HIS A 48 21.83 -5.50 5.17
N GLY A 49 22.06 -6.78 4.89
CA GLY A 49 22.02 -7.84 5.91
C GLY A 49 20.63 -8.32 6.34
N HIS A 50 19.57 -8.00 5.57
CA HIS A 50 18.20 -8.42 5.84
C HIS A 50 17.88 -9.77 5.18
N LEU A 51 18.61 -10.82 5.58
CA LEU A 51 18.58 -12.14 4.91
C LEU A 51 17.20 -12.83 4.94
N GLU A 52 16.44 -12.75 6.04
CA GLU A 52 15.11 -13.38 6.12
C GLU A 52 14.16 -12.80 5.06
N LEU A 53 14.06 -11.47 4.99
CA LEU A 53 13.19 -10.80 4.03
C LEU A 53 13.68 -10.99 2.59
N MET A 54 15.00 -10.96 2.39
CA MET A 54 15.63 -11.25 1.11
C MET A 54 15.21 -12.63 0.59
N THR A 55 15.30 -13.68 1.42
CA THR A 55 14.90 -15.05 1.05
C THR A 55 13.43 -15.13 0.69
N VAL A 56 12.54 -14.48 1.47
CA VAL A 56 11.10 -14.43 1.20
C VAL A 56 10.80 -13.80 -0.17
N LEU A 57 11.47 -12.69 -0.50
CA LEU A 57 11.28 -12.00 -1.78
C LEU A 57 11.90 -12.76 -2.95
N ALA A 58 13.05 -13.41 -2.74
CA ALA A 58 13.72 -14.21 -3.75
C ALA A 58 12.88 -15.44 -4.16
N ALA A 59 12.22 -16.08 -3.19
CA ALA A 59 11.37 -17.25 -3.41
C ALA A 59 10.00 -16.94 -4.04
N CYS A 60 9.61 -15.66 -4.15
CA CYS A 60 8.32 -15.29 -4.71
C CYS A 60 8.25 -15.60 -6.21
N ALA A 61 7.40 -16.57 -6.58
CA ALA A 61 7.17 -17.00 -7.96
C ALA A 61 5.69 -17.37 -8.19
N PRO A 62 5.22 -17.53 -9.44
CA PRO A 62 3.88 -18.06 -9.73
C PRO A 62 3.59 -19.36 -8.96
N GLY A 63 2.40 -19.47 -8.37
CA GLY A 63 2.00 -20.62 -7.53
C GLY A 63 2.62 -20.64 -6.13
N THR A 64 3.64 -19.81 -5.87
CA THR A 64 4.36 -19.71 -4.59
C THR A 64 4.54 -18.24 -4.18
N ARG A 65 3.45 -17.48 -4.24
CA ARG A 65 3.44 -16.04 -3.94
C ARG A 65 3.73 -15.81 -2.46
N CYS A 66 4.73 -14.97 -2.17
CA CYS A 66 5.13 -14.69 -0.79
C CYS A 66 4.12 -13.85 0.01
N LEU A 67 3.24 -13.12 -0.70
CA LEU A 67 2.23 -12.20 -0.14
C LEU A 67 2.79 -11.17 0.86
N SER A 68 4.09 -10.91 0.81
CA SER A 68 4.74 -9.88 1.61
C SER A 68 4.40 -8.50 1.08
N GLY A 69 4.09 -7.56 1.98
CA GLY A 69 3.92 -6.14 1.64
C GLY A 69 5.18 -5.50 1.07
N CYS A 70 6.35 -6.11 1.28
CA CYS A 70 7.62 -5.65 0.72
C CYS A 70 7.86 -6.16 -0.72
N CYS A 71 7.05 -7.09 -1.22
CA CYS A 71 7.21 -7.65 -2.56
C CYS A 71 6.44 -6.81 -3.61
N PRO A 72 7.11 -6.18 -4.60
CA PRO A 72 6.44 -5.38 -5.63
C PRO A 72 5.38 -6.15 -6.41
N GLU A 73 5.63 -7.43 -6.73
CA GLU A 73 4.66 -8.27 -7.44
C GLU A 73 3.38 -8.51 -6.62
N CYS A 74 3.54 -8.82 -5.32
CA CYS A 74 2.39 -9.03 -4.42
C CYS A 74 1.66 -7.73 -4.08
N GLY A 75 2.40 -6.63 -3.91
CA GLY A 75 1.83 -5.30 -3.71
C GLY A 75 0.99 -4.85 -4.90
N ARG A 76 1.52 -5.05 -6.12
CA ARG A 76 0.79 -4.80 -7.37
C ARG A 76 -0.49 -5.65 -7.47
N ALA A 77 -0.41 -6.95 -7.16
CA ALA A 77 -1.60 -7.81 -7.14
C ALA A 77 -2.66 -7.34 -6.13
N MET A 78 -2.23 -6.93 -4.93
CA MET A 78 -3.12 -6.36 -3.93
C MET A 78 -3.78 -5.05 -4.40
N GLN A 79 -3.04 -4.14 -5.03
CA GLN A 79 -3.61 -2.91 -5.60
C GLN A 79 -4.69 -3.21 -6.63
N ARG A 80 -4.45 -4.17 -7.52
CA ARG A 80 -5.41 -4.58 -8.55
C ARG A 80 -6.66 -5.21 -7.94
N PHE A 81 -6.49 -6.10 -6.96
CA PHE A 81 -7.60 -6.69 -6.22
C PHE A 81 -8.45 -5.60 -5.55
N VAL A 82 -7.82 -4.68 -4.81
CA VAL A 82 -8.52 -3.60 -4.11
C VAL A 82 -9.25 -2.69 -5.09
N ALA A 83 -8.61 -2.29 -6.19
CA ALA A 83 -9.23 -1.45 -7.21
C ALA A 83 -10.47 -2.11 -7.83
N THR A 84 -10.40 -3.40 -8.16
CA THR A 84 -11.56 -4.15 -8.69
C THR A 84 -12.68 -4.28 -7.66
N LYS A 85 -12.35 -4.52 -6.39
CA LYS A 85 -13.38 -4.61 -5.35
C LYS A 85 -13.98 -3.26 -5.02
N ALA A 86 -13.18 -2.21 -5.02
CA ALA A 86 -13.65 -0.84 -4.86
C ALA A 86 -14.63 -0.47 -5.98
N SER A 87 -14.29 -0.72 -7.26
CA SER A 87 -15.16 -0.39 -8.38
C SER A 87 -16.51 -1.14 -8.36
N GLN A 88 -16.59 -2.30 -7.71
CA GLN A 88 -17.84 -3.03 -7.51
C GLN A 88 -18.74 -2.41 -6.42
N LEU A 89 -18.14 -1.72 -5.46
CA LEU A 89 -18.84 -1.06 -4.35
C LEU A 89 -19.22 0.38 -4.68
N LEU A 90 -18.43 1.03 -5.52
CA LEU A 90 -18.67 2.39 -5.99
C LEU A 90 -19.74 2.34 -7.09
N THR A 91 -21.00 2.61 -6.72
CA THR A 91 -22.14 2.75 -7.65
C THR A 91 -21.90 3.95 -8.58
N PRO A 92 -22.29 3.91 -9.87
CA PRO A 92 -21.85 4.90 -10.87
C PRO A 92 -22.36 6.34 -10.71
N TYR A 93 -23.20 6.65 -9.71
CA TYR A 93 -23.87 7.96 -9.59
C TYR A 93 -23.74 8.65 -8.22
N ASN A 94 -22.79 8.24 -7.38
CA ASN A 94 -22.54 8.96 -6.11
C ASN A 94 -21.34 9.88 -6.25
N GLU A 95 -21.48 11.11 -5.78
CA GLU A 95 -20.35 12.00 -5.50
C GLU A 95 -19.53 11.39 -4.35
N TYR A 96 -18.26 11.09 -4.61
CA TYR A 96 -17.35 10.55 -3.61
C TYR A 96 -16.36 11.62 -3.16
N ASP A 97 -16.26 11.84 -1.85
CA ASP A 97 -15.21 12.67 -1.28
C ASP A 97 -13.91 11.89 -1.13
N VAL A 98 -12.79 12.54 -1.47
CA VAL A 98 -11.44 12.03 -1.22
C VAL A 98 -10.79 12.83 -0.11
N ALA A 99 -10.38 12.15 0.96
CA ALA A 99 -9.69 12.78 2.08
C ALA A 99 -8.37 12.05 2.41
N SER A 100 -7.28 12.81 2.48
CA SER A 100 -5.99 12.35 2.99
C SER A 100 -5.78 12.87 4.41
N ILE A 101 -5.72 11.98 5.39
CA ILE A 101 -5.59 12.35 6.81
C ILE A 101 -4.14 12.16 7.24
N ILE A 102 -3.44 13.25 7.50
CA ILE A 102 -2.11 13.24 8.11
C ILE A 102 -2.28 13.46 9.62
N GLY A 103 -1.94 12.47 10.44
CA GLY A 103 -2.02 12.60 11.89
C GLY A 103 -1.09 13.69 12.41
N ARG A 104 -1.62 14.72 13.09
CA ARG A 104 -0.83 15.83 13.68
C ARG A 104 0.32 15.38 14.58
N THR A 105 0.20 14.21 15.21
CA THR A 105 1.16 13.65 16.18
C THR A 105 1.92 12.43 15.66
N GLN A 106 1.79 12.06 14.38
CA GLN A 106 2.38 10.83 13.83
C GLN A 106 3.74 11.01 13.14
N ARG A 107 4.49 12.07 13.46
CA ARG A 107 5.96 11.99 13.39
C ARG A 107 6.46 11.10 14.55
N LEU A 108 6.03 9.84 14.57
CA LEU A 108 6.66 8.85 15.43
C LEU A 108 8.01 8.55 14.81
N GLN A 109 9.08 9.19 15.31
CA GLN A 109 10.42 8.62 15.18
C GLN A 109 10.41 7.31 15.95
N GLY A 110 10.25 6.20 15.24
CA GLY A 110 10.14 4.90 15.86
C GLY A 110 9.98 3.77 14.86
N ASN A 111 10.18 2.55 15.35
CA ASN A 111 9.98 1.33 14.57
C ASN A 111 8.48 1.07 14.37
N LEU A 112 8.09 0.61 13.17
CA LEU A 112 6.73 0.15 12.82
C LEU A 112 6.09 -0.79 13.85
N ARG A 113 6.92 -1.46 14.67
CA ARG A 113 6.51 -2.35 15.76
C ARG A 113 5.62 -1.68 16.80
N THR A 114 5.69 -0.36 16.93
CA THR A 114 4.95 0.41 17.95
C THR A 114 3.65 1.01 17.44
N LEU A 115 3.38 0.97 16.13
CA LEU A 115 2.15 1.51 15.59
C LEU A 115 1.00 0.51 15.81
N PRO A 116 -0.01 0.86 16.61
CA PRO A 116 -1.14 -0.02 16.83
C PRO A 116 -2.12 0.11 15.65
N ALA A 117 -1.83 -0.57 14.54
CA ALA A 117 -2.67 -0.55 13.34
C ALA A 117 -4.15 -0.85 13.66
N ALA A 118 -4.41 -1.75 14.62
CA ALA A 118 -5.75 -2.02 15.13
C ALA A 118 -6.40 -0.80 15.80
N LYS A 119 -5.69 -0.08 16.68
CA LYS A 119 -6.23 1.13 17.33
C LYS A 119 -6.47 2.24 16.32
N PHE A 120 -5.60 2.38 15.32
CA PHE A 120 -5.77 3.36 14.25
C PHE A 120 -7.00 3.03 13.38
N ARG A 121 -7.14 1.76 12.96
CA ARG A 121 -8.35 1.26 12.29
C ARG A 121 -9.60 1.54 13.11
N ASP A 122 -9.61 1.20 14.40
CA ASP A 122 -10.76 1.39 15.26
C ASP A 122 -11.11 2.88 15.46
N HIS A 123 -10.10 3.74 15.50
CA HIS A 123 -10.29 5.19 15.53
C HIS A 123 -10.92 5.69 14.22
N LEU A 124 -10.37 5.31 13.06
CA LEU A 124 -10.94 5.66 11.76
C LEU A 124 -12.39 5.19 11.62
N LEU A 125 -12.69 3.94 11.99
CA LEU A 125 -14.04 3.40 11.95
C LEU A 125 -15.01 4.20 12.83
N ARG A 126 -14.60 4.60 14.03
CA ARG A 126 -15.43 5.47 14.90
C ARG A 126 -15.66 6.83 14.27
N THR A 127 -14.63 7.45 13.70
CA THR A 127 -14.74 8.77 13.06
C THR A 127 -15.65 8.74 11.85
N LEU A 128 -15.49 7.76 10.96
CA LEU A 128 -16.33 7.57 9.77
C LEU A 128 -17.80 7.30 10.14
N ARG A 129 -18.04 6.48 11.18
CA ARG A 129 -19.40 6.24 11.70
C ARG A 129 -20.04 7.50 12.28
N ARG A 130 -19.28 8.31 13.05
CA ARG A 130 -19.78 9.59 13.58
C ARG A 130 -20.11 10.58 12.47
N GLY A 131 -19.29 10.61 11.42
CA GLY A 131 -19.54 11.39 10.21
C GLY A 131 -20.63 10.82 9.29
N ARG A 132 -21.29 9.72 9.67
CA ARG A 132 -22.34 9.05 8.88
C ARG A 132 -21.90 8.67 7.46
N ALA A 133 -20.62 8.34 7.27
CA ALA A 133 -20.13 7.85 5.98
C ALA A 133 -20.85 6.53 5.62
N GLY A 134 -21.58 6.52 4.51
CA GLY A 134 -22.30 5.33 4.03
C GLY A 134 -21.35 4.25 3.50
N LEU A 135 -20.26 4.67 2.85
CA LEU A 135 -19.18 3.81 2.37
C LEU A 135 -17.85 4.53 2.60
N ALA A 136 -16.84 3.80 3.06
CA ALA A 136 -15.47 4.29 3.14
C ALA A 136 -14.51 3.22 2.63
N LEU A 137 -13.69 3.60 1.66
CA LEU A 137 -12.64 2.77 1.09
C LEU A 137 -11.33 3.54 1.20
N GLY A 138 -10.27 2.87 1.63
CA GLY A 138 -8.99 3.54 1.82
C GLY A 138 -7.89 2.63 2.29
N GLY A 139 -6.69 3.20 2.38
CA GLY A 139 -5.49 2.55 2.86
C GLY A 139 -4.77 3.40 3.90
N ILE A 140 -3.78 2.78 4.54
CA ILE A 140 -2.85 3.46 5.43
C ILE A 140 -1.51 3.43 4.73
N ASP A 141 -0.99 4.61 4.38
CA ASP A 141 0.35 4.73 3.84
C ASP A 141 1.35 5.06 4.96
N PHE A 142 2.50 4.40 4.92
CA PHE A 142 3.61 4.66 5.84
C PHE A 142 4.77 5.22 5.05
N SER A 143 4.94 6.53 5.12
CA SER A 143 6.11 7.20 4.56
C SER A 143 7.32 7.02 5.48
N PHE A 144 8.39 6.42 4.97
CA PHE A 144 9.70 6.42 5.59
C PHE A 144 10.50 7.55 4.95
N ASN A 145 10.84 8.58 5.74
CA ASN A 145 11.82 9.56 5.29
C ASN A 145 13.18 8.86 5.25
N GLU A 146 13.60 8.38 4.09
CA GLU A 146 14.93 7.78 3.87
C GLU A 146 16.05 8.83 3.80
N PHE A 147 15.73 10.11 4.00
CA PHE A 147 16.72 11.18 4.05
C PHE A 147 17.12 11.45 5.51
N PRO A 148 18.43 11.57 5.82
CA PRO A 148 18.82 12.18 7.09
C PRO A 148 18.12 13.53 7.16
N ALA A 149 17.56 13.85 8.33
CA ALA A 149 17.07 15.19 8.61
C ALA A 149 18.24 16.15 8.36
N THR A 150 18.28 16.75 7.17
CA THR A 150 19.12 17.91 6.98
C THR A 150 18.46 18.99 7.81
N ASP A 151 19.21 19.64 8.70
CA ASP A 151 18.72 20.74 9.56
C ASP A 151 18.15 21.94 8.78
N ARG A 152 18.14 21.86 7.44
CA ARG A 152 17.29 22.70 6.63
C ARG A 152 15.89 22.12 6.67
N LEU A 153 15.09 22.63 7.62
CA LEU A 153 13.64 22.69 7.52
C LEU A 153 13.26 22.78 6.05
N ALA A 154 12.75 21.67 5.49
CA ALA A 154 12.17 21.66 4.17
C ALA A 154 11.20 22.84 4.15
N ARG A 155 11.51 23.84 3.32
CA ARG A 155 10.61 24.94 3.05
C ARG A 155 9.23 24.33 2.81
N PRO A 156 8.16 24.85 3.41
CA PRO A 156 6.83 24.37 3.10
C PRO A 156 6.69 24.51 1.59
N ILE A 157 6.63 23.37 0.90
CA ILE A 157 6.20 23.33 -0.49
C ILE A 157 4.75 23.77 -0.43
N ARG A 158 4.52 25.07 -0.59
CA ARG A 158 3.23 25.62 -0.97
C ARG A 158 3.07 25.29 -2.46
N GLU A 159 2.69 24.05 -2.76
CA GLU A 159 2.27 23.71 -4.12
C GLU A 159 0.93 22.96 -4.07
N SER A 160 -0.07 23.71 -4.56
CA SER A 160 -1.15 23.24 -5.41
C SER A 160 -2.25 22.41 -4.75
N ALA A 161 -3.33 23.11 -4.43
CA ALA A 161 -4.67 22.56 -4.57
C ALA A 161 -4.81 22.02 -6.01
N PHE A 162 -5.00 20.70 -6.14
CA PHE A 162 -5.49 20.12 -7.38
C PHE A 162 -7.02 20.07 -7.29
N PHE A 163 -7.65 21.10 -7.83
CA PHE A 163 -9.03 21.02 -8.30
C PHE A 163 -9.03 20.20 -9.59
N TRP A 164 -9.92 19.22 -9.69
CA TRP A 164 -10.34 18.71 -10.98
C TRP A 164 -11.72 19.30 -11.27
N SER A 165 -11.78 20.16 -12.27
CA SER A 165 -13.00 20.52 -13.01
C SER A 165 -12.97 19.75 -14.33
N ASP A 166 -14.09 19.07 -14.59
CA ASP A 166 -14.59 18.42 -15.81
C ASP A 166 -13.69 17.41 -16.55
#